data_AF-A0A091HLE1-F1
#
_entry.id   AF-A0A091HLE1-F1
#
_cell.length_a   1.000
_cell.length_b   1.000
_cell.length_c   1.000
_cell.angle_alpha   90.00
_cell.angle_beta   90.00
_cell.angle_gamma   90.00
#
_symmetry.space_group_name_H-M   'P 1'
#
loop_
_entity.id
_entity.type
_entity.pdbx_description
1 polymer ?
#
loop_
_entity_poly.entity_id
_entity_poly.type
_entity_poly.pdbx_seq_one_letter_code
_entity_poly.pdbx_strand_id
1 'polypeptide(L)'
;QTECFNFIRVLVALNQTHLYVCGTYAFSPACTYIVRVPLVAQPFLDGKGQCPFDPQHTYTALLVDGELYAGTMNNFQGNEPIISRSLGTRTLLKTDAFLRWLSADAAFVASFSIPGDDKVYFFFEETANEFDFFERLLVPRVARVCKSDIGGDKVLQKKWTTFLKAQLLCSQPGHFPFNVIHHAFALPRPGGVGADFYAVFTSQWGGSSAVCTYSQEALEEVFEGKYKELNKESSRWTVYGGPDVTPRPGS
;
A
#
# COMPACT_ATOMS: atom_id res chain seq x y z
N GLN A 1 -22.18 -8.76 -19.23
CA GLN A 1 -21.85 -10.05 -18.56
C GLN A 1 -20.35 -10.32 -18.71
N THR A 2 -19.51 -9.43 -18.20
CA THR A 2 -18.04 -9.44 -18.38
C THR A 2 -17.27 -9.56 -17.07
N GLU A 3 -17.94 -9.44 -15.92
CA GLU A 3 -17.28 -9.30 -14.62
C GLU A 3 -17.43 -10.54 -13.71
N CYS A 4 -18.40 -11.43 -13.99
CA CYS A 4 -18.63 -12.66 -13.23
C CYS A 4 -17.65 -13.78 -13.58
N PHE A 5 -16.37 -13.46 -13.74
CA PHE A 5 -15.29 -14.41 -13.95
C PHE A 5 -14.30 -14.38 -12.78
N ASN A 6 -13.43 -15.38 -12.73
CA ASN A 6 -12.29 -15.37 -11.84
C ASN A 6 -11.09 -14.72 -12.53
N PHE A 7 -10.85 -13.44 -12.24
CA PHE A 7 -9.67 -12.74 -12.71
C PHE A 7 -8.55 -12.96 -11.70
N ILE A 8 -7.45 -13.60 -12.13
CA ILE A 8 -6.28 -13.78 -11.27
C ILE A 8 -5.62 -12.42 -11.03
N ARG A 9 -5.35 -12.12 -9.76
CA ARG A 9 -4.79 -10.84 -9.31
C ARG A 9 -3.49 -11.07 -8.55
N VAL A 10 -3.44 -12.06 -7.66
CA VAL A 10 -2.21 -12.42 -6.95
C VAL A 10 -1.66 -13.71 -7.52
N LEU A 11 -0.37 -13.72 -7.85
CA LEU A 11 0.38 -14.90 -8.24
C LEU A 11 1.81 -14.76 -7.71
N VAL A 12 2.12 -15.44 -6.61
CA VAL A 12 3.43 -15.36 -5.96
C VAL A 12 4.02 -16.75 -5.70
N ALA A 13 5.36 -16.83 -5.70
CA ALA A 13 6.07 -18.06 -5.40
C ALA A 13 6.29 -18.19 -3.89
N LEU A 14 5.66 -19.16 -3.23
CA LEU A 14 5.90 -19.44 -1.81
C LEU A 14 7.23 -20.12 -1.58
N ASN A 15 7.54 -21.07 -2.46
CA ASN A 15 8.78 -21.81 -2.48
C ASN A 15 8.99 -22.39 -3.90
N GLN A 16 9.96 -23.29 -4.04
CA GLN A 16 10.30 -23.89 -5.33
C GLN A 16 9.18 -24.76 -5.91
N THR A 17 8.27 -25.29 -5.09
CA THR A 17 7.24 -26.26 -5.49
C THR A 17 5.82 -25.71 -5.45
N HIS A 18 5.56 -24.65 -4.69
CA HIS A 18 4.23 -24.10 -4.47
C HIS A 18 4.12 -22.63 -4.90
N LEU A 19 2.99 -22.30 -5.50
CA LEU A 19 2.52 -20.95 -5.76
C LEU A 19 1.37 -20.62 -4.82
N TYR A 20 1.21 -19.35 -4.49
CA TYR A 20 -0.02 -18.83 -3.90
C TYR A 20 -0.72 -17.95 -4.92
N VAL A 21 -2.00 -18.23 -5.14
CA VAL A 21 -2.79 -17.56 -6.18
C VAL A 21 -4.09 -17.06 -5.59
N CYS A 22 -4.46 -15.82 -5.89
CA CYS A 22 -5.78 -15.27 -5.56
C CYS A 22 -6.42 -14.65 -6.80
N GLY A 23 -7.74 -14.74 -6.87
CA GLY A 23 -8.52 -14.09 -7.91
C GLY A 23 -9.87 -13.59 -7.40
N THR A 24 -10.49 -12.74 -8.21
CA THR A 24 -11.76 -12.06 -7.88
C THR A 24 -12.91 -13.03 -7.67
N TYR A 25 -12.83 -14.22 -8.30
CA TYR A 25 -13.79 -15.31 -8.23
C TYR A 25 -15.26 -14.82 -8.26
N ALA A 26 -15.60 -14.05 -9.31
CA ALA A 26 -16.91 -13.45 -9.53
C ALA A 26 -17.40 -12.61 -8.33
N PHE A 27 -16.59 -11.64 -7.89
CA PHE A 27 -16.83 -10.79 -6.72
C PHE A 27 -16.95 -11.57 -5.40
N SER A 28 -16.24 -12.69 -5.28
CA SER A 28 -16.11 -13.44 -4.04
C SER A 28 -14.66 -13.91 -3.88
N PRO A 29 -13.70 -13.00 -3.60
CA PRO A 29 -12.28 -13.27 -3.70
C PRO A 29 -11.86 -14.57 -3.02
N ALA A 30 -11.15 -15.41 -3.76
CA ALA A 30 -10.70 -16.70 -3.29
C ALA A 30 -9.22 -16.90 -3.61
N CYS A 31 -8.52 -17.57 -2.70
CA CYS A 31 -7.12 -17.93 -2.86
C CYS A 31 -6.92 -19.44 -2.83
N THR A 32 -5.81 -19.93 -3.37
CA THR A 32 -5.41 -21.34 -3.31
C THR A 32 -3.91 -21.49 -3.41
N TYR A 33 -3.40 -22.59 -2.87
CA TYR A 33 -2.05 -23.08 -3.12
C TYR A 33 -2.04 -23.92 -4.39
N ILE A 34 -1.09 -23.68 -5.28
CA ILE A 34 -0.89 -24.49 -6.49
C ILE A 34 0.45 -25.20 -6.40
N VAL A 35 0.44 -26.54 -6.43
CA VAL A 35 1.65 -27.33 -6.65
C VAL A 35 2.07 -27.13 -8.10
N ARG A 36 3.34 -26.82 -8.39
CA ARG A 36 3.81 -26.53 -9.76
C ARG A 36 3.87 -27.79 -10.63
N VAL A 37 4.20 -28.93 -10.03
CA VAL A 37 4.42 -30.21 -10.74
C VAL A 37 3.89 -31.38 -9.89
N PRO A 38 2.78 -32.04 -10.29
CA PRO A 38 1.84 -31.61 -11.34
C PRO A 38 1.13 -30.31 -10.96
N LEU A 39 0.65 -29.56 -11.97
CA LEU A 39 -0.07 -28.30 -11.74
C LEU A 39 -1.46 -28.57 -11.13
N VAL A 40 -1.56 -28.52 -9.81
CA VAL A 40 -2.76 -28.89 -9.07
C VAL A 40 -3.08 -27.83 -8.02
N ALA A 41 -4.31 -27.30 -8.07
CA ALA A 41 -4.84 -26.40 -7.06
C ALA A 41 -5.33 -27.18 -5.83
N GLN A 42 -5.03 -26.65 -4.65
CA GLN A 42 -5.56 -27.12 -3.38
C GLN A 42 -6.94 -26.50 -3.10
N PRO A 43 -7.65 -26.92 -2.04
CA PRO A 43 -8.92 -26.31 -1.65
C PRO A 43 -8.82 -24.78 -1.52
N PHE A 44 -9.89 -24.10 -1.92
CA PHE A 44 -9.96 -22.64 -1.87
C PHE A 44 -10.03 -22.13 -0.43
N LEU A 45 -9.39 -20.98 -0.22
CA LEU A 45 -9.37 -20.20 1.00
C LEU A 45 -10.04 -18.85 0.74
N ASP A 46 -10.50 -18.20 1.81
CA ASP A 46 -11.00 -16.82 1.73
C ASP A 46 -9.88 -15.88 1.25
N GLY A 47 -10.16 -15.13 0.18
CA GLY A 47 -9.24 -14.16 -0.43
C GLY A 47 -9.51 -12.71 -0.03
N LYS A 48 -10.48 -12.47 0.86
CA LYS A 48 -10.82 -11.12 1.33
C LYS A 48 -9.60 -10.39 1.89
N GLY A 49 -9.37 -9.17 1.39
CA GLY A 49 -8.23 -8.33 1.81
C GLY A 49 -6.88 -8.73 1.21
N GLN A 50 -6.82 -9.83 0.45
CA GLN A 50 -5.63 -10.26 -0.30
C GLN A 50 -5.81 -10.02 -1.81
N CYS A 51 -7.05 -10.02 -2.29
CA CYS A 51 -7.42 -9.79 -3.68
C CYS A 51 -8.70 -8.94 -3.74
N PRO A 52 -8.87 -8.05 -4.74
CA PRO A 52 -10.10 -7.28 -4.88
C PRO A 52 -11.30 -8.14 -5.29
N PHE A 53 -12.50 -7.65 -4.97
CA PHE A 53 -13.78 -8.20 -5.43
C PHE A 53 -14.02 -7.88 -6.91
N ASP A 54 -13.88 -6.60 -7.27
CA ASP A 54 -14.09 -6.10 -8.62
C ASP A 54 -12.80 -6.23 -9.45
N PRO A 55 -12.85 -6.76 -10.70
CA PRO A 55 -11.70 -6.78 -11.58
C PRO A 55 -11.14 -5.39 -11.94
N GLN A 56 -11.89 -4.31 -11.78
CA GLN A 56 -11.47 -2.94 -12.07
C GLN A 56 -10.70 -2.29 -10.91
N HIS A 57 -10.82 -2.82 -9.68
CA HIS A 57 -10.08 -2.28 -8.55
C HIS A 57 -8.59 -2.60 -8.66
N THR A 58 -7.77 -1.58 -8.44
CA THR A 58 -6.32 -1.70 -8.41
C THR A 58 -5.87 -2.40 -7.13
N TYR A 59 -4.71 -3.02 -7.20
CA TYR A 59 -4.19 -3.85 -6.14
C TYR A 59 -2.67 -3.96 -6.26
N THR A 60 -2.03 -4.31 -5.16
CA THR A 60 -0.63 -4.75 -5.13
C THR A 60 -0.50 -5.91 -4.16
N ALA A 61 0.43 -6.82 -4.44
CA ALA A 61 0.73 -7.94 -3.58
C ALA A 61 2.21 -8.31 -3.67
N LEU A 62 2.82 -8.58 -2.52
CA LEU A 62 4.23 -8.96 -2.39
C LEU A 62 4.35 -10.04 -1.32
N LEU A 63 5.07 -11.12 -1.65
CA LEU A 63 5.43 -12.14 -0.67
C LEU A 63 6.83 -11.84 -0.11
N VAL A 64 6.94 -11.71 1.21
CA VAL A 64 8.19 -11.47 1.92
C VAL A 64 8.26 -12.44 3.09
N ASP A 65 9.33 -13.23 3.16
CA ASP A 65 9.57 -14.19 4.26
C ASP A 65 8.40 -15.15 4.54
N GLY A 66 7.66 -15.53 3.50
CA GLY A 66 6.50 -16.42 3.58
C GLY A 66 5.19 -15.74 4.04
N GLU A 67 5.22 -14.43 4.25
CA GLU A 67 4.06 -13.60 4.58
C GLU A 67 3.62 -12.79 3.35
N LEU A 68 2.32 -12.73 3.09
CA LEU A 68 1.75 -11.97 1.97
C LEU A 68 1.34 -10.59 2.45
N TYR A 69 1.99 -9.56 1.91
CA TYR A 69 1.64 -8.17 2.05
C TYR A 69 0.76 -7.77 0.86
N ALA A 70 -0.44 -7.23 1.11
CA ALA A 70 -1.38 -6.87 0.07
C ALA A 70 -2.00 -5.49 0.32
N GLY A 71 -2.15 -4.71 -0.75
CA GLY A 71 -2.93 -3.48 -0.80
C GLY A 71 -4.09 -3.64 -1.78
N THR A 72 -5.34 -3.55 -1.34
CA THR A 72 -6.53 -3.77 -2.19
C THR A 72 -7.81 -3.20 -1.53
N MET A 73 -8.97 -3.44 -2.12
CA MET A 73 -10.29 -3.24 -1.51
C MET A 73 -10.76 -4.48 -0.73
N ASN A 74 -11.22 -4.26 0.50
CA ASN A 74 -11.63 -5.29 1.45
C ASN A 74 -13.11 -5.67 1.35
N ASN A 75 -13.93 -4.92 0.62
CA ASN A 75 -15.37 -5.18 0.52
C ASN A 75 -15.87 -5.14 -0.93
N PHE A 76 -17.09 -5.63 -1.12
CA PHE A 76 -17.75 -5.68 -2.42
C PHE A 76 -18.00 -4.28 -3.00
N GLN A 77 -18.33 -3.31 -2.14
CA GLN A 77 -18.65 -1.93 -2.52
C GLN A 77 -17.45 -1.13 -3.03
N GLY A 78 -16.21 -1.58 -2.81
CA GLY A 78 -15.02 -0.89 -3.30
C GLY A 78 -14.68 0.40 -2.54
N ASN A 79 -15.03 0.48 -1.26
CA ASN A 79 -14.82 1.69 -0.46
C ASN A 79 -14.13 1.44 0.90
N GLU A 80 -13.65 0.22 1.13
CA GLU A 80 -12.82 -0.15 2.28
C GLU A 80 -11.42 -0.58 1.83
N PRO A 81 -10.52 0.37 1.51
CA PRO A 81 -9.15 0.01 1.17
C PRO A 81 -8.41 -0.53 2.39
N ILE A 82 -7.53 -1.48 2.14
CA ILE A 82 -6.80 -2.22 3.17
C ILE A 82 -5.35 -2.42 2.73
N ILE A 83 -4.41 -2.16 3.64
CA ILE A 83 -3.07 -2.76 3.59
C ILE A 83 -3.02 -3.82 4.67
N SER A 84 -2.71 -5.07 4.29
CA SER A 84 -2.67 -6.21 5.21
C SER A 84 -1.42 -7.05 5.05
N ARG A 85 -1.09 -7.78 6.12
CA ARG A 85 -0.15 -8.90 6.11
C ARG A 85 -0.86 -10.14 6.59
N SER A 86 -0.87 -11.14 5.72
CA SER A 86 -1.52 -12.43 5.91
C SER A 86 -0.53 -13.56 5.60
N LEU A 87 -1.01 -14.80 5.68
CA LEU A 87 -0.16 -16.00 5.64
C LEU A 87 0.88 -16.00 6.78
N GLY A 88 1.79 -16.97 6.74
CA GLY A 88 2.77 -17.19 7.80
C GLY A 88 2.15 -17.72 9.09
N THR A 89 2.96 -17.73 10.16
CA THR A 89 2.56 -18.20 11.50
C THR A 89 2.08 -17.07 12.40
N ARG A 90 2.28 -15.81 11.99
CA ARG A 90 1.94 -14.63 12.78
C ARG A 90 0.48 -14.26 12.63
N THR A 91 0.01 -13.41 13.54
CA THR A 91 -1.35 -12.86 13.46
C THR A 91 -1.46 -11.93 12.26
N LEU A 92 -2.58 -12.03 11.55
CA LEU A 92 -2.93 -11.10 10.48
C LEU A 92 -2.94 -9.67 11.00
N LEU A 93 -2.21 -8.79 10.33
CA LEU A 93 -2.23 -7.35 10.59
C LEU A 93 -2.87 -6.62 9.43
N LYS A 94 -3.57 -5.53 9.73
CA LYS A 94 -4.21 -4.68 8.73
C LYS A 94 -4.34 -3.23 9.16
N THR A 95 -4.58 -2.35 8.20
CA THR A 95 -4.96 -0.96 8.46
C THR A 95 -6.32 -0.87 9.16
N ASP A 96 -6.50 0.19 9.95
CA ASP A 96 -7.75 0.47 10.64
C ASP A 96 -8.73 1.24 9.75
N ALA A 97 -9.92 0.69 9.53
CA ALA A 97 -10.97 1.33 8.72
C ALA A 97 -11.66 2.51 9.43
N PHE A 98 -11.75 2.49 10.77
CA PHE A 98 -12.41 3.53 11.55
C PHE A 98 -11.53 4.77 11.72
N LEU A 99 -10.22 4.57 11.87
CA LEU A 99 -9.25 5.67 11.97
C LEU A 99 -8.94 6.33 10.62
N ARG A 100 -9.53 5.83 9.51
CA ARG A 100 -9.40 6.38 8.15
C ARG A 100 -7.95 6.61 7.73
N TRP A 101 -7.08 5.65 8.04
CA TRP A 101 -5.66 5.71 7.65
C TRP A 101 -5.46 5.79 6.14
N LEU A 102 -6.43 5.27 5.40
CA LEU A 102 -6.53 5.35 3.95
C LEU A 102 -7.86 6.04 3.62
N SER A 103 -7.85 6.95 2.64
CA SER A 103 -9.12 7.45 2.09
C SER A 103 -9.89 6.32 1.42
N ALA A 104 -11.23 6.40 1.39
CA ALA A 104 -12.12 5.32 0.90
C ALA A 104 -11.86 4.92 -0.57
N ASP A 105 -11.16 5.76 -1.31
CA ASP A 105 -10.86 5.64 -2.73
C ASP A 105 -9.37 5.37 -3.01
N ALA A 106 -8.61 4.93 -2.00
CA ALA A 106 -7.19 4.62 -2.18
C ALA A 106 -6.99 3.52 -3.25
N ALA A 107 -6.12 3.80 -4.22
CA ALA A 107 -5.83 2.95 -5.37
C ALA A 107 -4.34 2.55 -5.39
N PHE A 108 -4.08 1.27 -5.19
CA PHE A 108 -2.73 0.73 -5.02
C PHE A 108 -2.05 0.40 -6.34
N VAL A 109 -0.80 0.82 -6.51
CA VAL A 109 -0.06 0.63 -7.77
C VAL A 109 1.17 -0.25 -7.63
N ALA A 110 1.80 -0.31 -6.46
CA ALA A 110 2.96 -1.16 -6.23
C ALA A 110 3.28 -1.36 -4.74
N SER A 111 4.04 -2.41 -4.43
CA SER A 111 4.63 -2.62 -3.11
C SER A 111 6.01 -3.28 -3.22
N PHE A 112 6.93 -2.88 -2.34
CA PHE A 112 8.33 -3.30 -2.41
C PHE A 112 8.89 -3.67 -1.05
N SER A 113 9.83 -4.59 -1.06
CA SER A 113 10.74 -4.84 0.06
C SER A 113 12.17 -4.83 -0.46
N ILE A 114 12.99 -3.95 0.09
CA ILE A 114 14.37 -3.77 -0.34
C ILE A 114 15.26 -4.75 0.44
N PRO A 115 16.21 -5.45 -0.20
CA PRO A 115 17.16 -6.29 0.50
C PRO A 115 17.93 -5.51 1.57
N GLY A 116 18.02 -6.06 2.78
CA GLY A 116 18.69 -5.41 3.92
C GLY A 116 17.82 -4.41 4.69
N ASP A 117 16.64 -4.07 4.18
CA ASP A 117 15.68 -3.20 4.86
C ASP A 117 14.64 -4.01 5.63
N ASP A 118 14.19 -3.49 6.77
CA ASP A 118 13.19 -4.12 7.64
C ASP A 118 11.77 -3.60 7.38
N LYS A 119 11.59 -2.71 6.40
CA LYS A 119 10.30 -2.15 6.00
C LYS A 119 9.72 -2.82 4.74
N VAL A 120 8.41 -2.64 4.57
CA VAL A 120 7.68 -2.87 3.31
C VAL A 120 7.02 -1.56 2.91
N TYR A 121 7.26 -1.11 1.68
CA TYR A 121 6.70 0.12 1.14
C TYR A 121 5.49 -0.18 0.25
N PHE A 122 4.49 0.71 0.29
CA PHE A 122 3.28 0.67 -0.54
C PHE A 122 3.12 2.00 -1.26
N PHE A 123 2.92 1.95 -2.57
CA PHE A 123 2.70 3.11 -3.42
C PHE A 123 1.25 3.07 -3.91
N PHE A 124 0.55 4.19 -3.73
CA PHE A 124 -0.87 4.32 -4.05
C PHE A 124 -1.24 5.79 -4.25
N GLU A 125 -2.38 6.06 -4.85
CA GLU A 125 -3.03 7.37 -4.78
C GLU A 125 -4.26 7.31 -3.90
N GLU A 126 -4.65 8.45 -3.36
CA GLU A 126 -5.89 8.59 -2.59
C GLU A 126 -6.36 10.05 -2.63
N THR A 127 -7.61 10.33 -2.24
CA THR A 127 -8.03 11.71 -2.01
C THR A 127 -7.37 12.29 -0.77
N ALA A 128 -6.78 13.48 -0.93
CA ALA A 128 -6.18 14.22 0.17
C ALA A 128 -7.23 14.95 1.00
N ASN A 129 -7.50 14.44 2.19
CA ASN A 129 -8.36 15.11 3.17
C ASN A 129 -7.65 16.27 3.89
N GLU A 130 -6.35 16.46 3.64
CA GLU A 130 -5.57 17.56 4.24
C GLU A 130 -5.58 18.88 3.48
N PHE A 131 -6.10 18.87 2.25
CA PHE A 131 -6.17 20.06 1.41
C PHE A 131 -7.62 20.51 1.30
N ASP A 132 -7.85 21.78 1.62
CA ASP A 132 -9.13 22.42 1.37
C ASP A 132 -9.15 22.88 -0.10
N PHE A 133 -9.61 21.98 -0.97
CA PHE A 133 -9.70 22.22 -2.41
C PHE A 133 -11.16 22.07 -2.85
N PHE A 134 -11.60 22.90 -3.79
CA PHE A 134 -12.99 22.92 -4.25
C PHE A 134 -13.39 21.64 -5.03
N GLU A 135 -12.40 20.90 -5.50
CA GLU A 135 -12.54 19.60 -6.16
C GLU A 135 -11.82 18.50 -5.39
N ARG A 136 -12.15 17.25 -5.72
CA ARG A 136 -11.41 16.08 -5.24
C ARG A 136 -9.95 16.18 -5.72
N LEU A 137 -9.03 16.36 -4.77
CA LEU A 137 -7.59 16.40 -5.05
C LEU A 137 -6.97 15.04 -4.78
N LEU A 138 -6.55 14.35 -5.84
CA LEU A 138 -5.75 13.13 -5.72
C LEU A 138 -4.33 13.49 -5.31
N VAL A 139 -3.76 12.67 -4.43
CA VAL A 139 -2.34 12.76 -4.08
C VAL A 139 -1.70 11.38 -4.13
N PRO A 140 -0.49 11.28 -4.69
CA PRO A 140 0.25 10.04 -4.64
C PRO A 140 0.95 9.93 -3.28
N ARG A 141 0.95 8.72 -2.73
CA ARG A 141 1.46 8.38 -1.42
C ARG A 141 2.49 7.27 -1.52
N VAL A 142 3.46 7.34 -0.63
CA VAL A 142 4.22 6.19 -0.18
C VAL A 142 3.88 5.93 1.28
N ALA A 143 3.54 4.70 1.61
CA ALA A 143 3.42 4.24 3.00
C ALA A 143 4.47 3.18 3.30
N ARG A 144 4.79 3.00 4.58
CA ARG A 144 5.66 1.93 5.08
C ARG A 144 5.08 1.26 6.31
N VAL A 145 5.46 0.00 6.51
CA VAL A 145 5.24 -0.79 7.74
C VAL A 145 6.51 -1.60 8.04
N CYS A 146 6.76 -1.91 9.31
CA CYS A 146 7.85 -2.81 9.71
C CYS A 146 7.45 -4.27 9.48
N LYS A 147 8.37 -5.08 8.94
CA LYS A 147 8.21 -6.53 8.83
C LYS A 147 8.09 -7.21 10.20
N SER A 148 8.68 -6.60 11.22
CA SER A 148 8.69 -7.07 12.62
C SER A 148 7.44 -6.65 13.41
N ASP A 149 6.55 -5.83 12.84
CA ASP A 149 5.33 -5.37 13.52
C ASP A 149 4.46 -6.57 13.93
N ILE A 150 3.98 -6.58 15.17
CA ILE A 150 3.12 -7.64 15.74
C ILE A 150 1.72 -7.12 16.12
N GLY A 151 1.45 -5.84 15.84
CA GLY A 151 0.27 -5.12 16.28
C GLY A 151 0.33 -4.69 17.74
N GLY A 152 -0.73 -4.03 18.20
CA GLY A 152 -0.81 -3.55 19.58
C GLY A 152 -1.49 -4.54 20.54
N ASP A 153 -1.13 -4.45 21.82
CA ASP A 153 -1.64 -5.34 22.87
C ASP A 153 -3.08 -5.01 23.29
N LYS A 154 -3.36 -3.77 23.69
CA LYS A 154 -4.70 -3.31 24.12
C LYS A 154 -5.39 -2.42 23.08
N VAL A 155 -4.63 -1.51 22.49
CA VAL A 155 -5.05 -0.61 21.42
C VAL A 155 -4.40 -1.10 20.14
N LEU A 156 -5.06 -0.95 18.98
CA LEU A 156 -4.55 -1.45 17.69
C LEU A 156 -4.31 -2.97 17.66
N GLN A 157 -5.12 -3.76 18.38
CA GLN A 157 -5.10 -5.22 18.27
C GLN A 157 -5.32 -5.66 16.83
N LYS A 158 -4.42 -6.52 16.33
CA LYS A 158 -4.42 -7.04 14.94
C LYS A 158 -4.33 -5.93 13.88
N LYS A 159 -3.81 -4.76 14.25
CA LYS A 159 -3.62 -3.59 13.38
C LYS A 159 -2.17 -3.14 13.42
N TRP A 160 -1.68 -2.54 12.34
CA TRP A 160 -0.30 -2.04 12.30
C TRP A 160 -0.04 -1.03 13.42
N THR A 161 1.10 -1.06 14.07
CA THR A 161 1.58 0.01 14.96
C THR A 161 2.67 0.85 14.31
N THR A 162 3.18 0.37 13.17
CA THR A 162 4.30 0.97 12.43
C THR A 162 3.89 1.62 11.11
N PHE A 163 2.59 1.67 10.80
CA PHE A 163 2.08 2.28 9.57
C PHE A 163 2.30 3.79 9.56
N LEU A 164 3.05 4.27 8.58
CA LEU A 164 3.21 5.69 8.26
C LEU A 164 3.00 5.91 6.77
N LYS A 165 2.50 7.09 6.38
CA LYS A 165 2.39 7.50 4.98
C LYS A 165 2.84 8.94 4.76
N ALA A 166 3.39 9.22 3.59
CA ALA A 166 3.85 10.53 3.15
C ALA A 166 3.39 10.79 1.71
N GLN A 167 3.30 12.06 1.33
CA GLN A 167 3.01 12.47 -0.04
C GLN A 167 4.26 12.37 -0.91
N LEU A 168 4.12 11.83 -2.12
CA LEU A 168 5.13 11.94 -3.16
C LEU A 168 4.89 13.22 -3.96
N LEU A 169 5.93 14.02 -4.19
CA LEU A 169 5.84 15.21 -5.03
C LEU A 169 6.49 14.93 -6.38
N CYS A 170 5.74 15.15 -7.46
CA CYS A 170 6.25 15.14 -8.82
C CYS A 170 5.72 16.38 -9.53
N SER A 171 6.58 17.33 -9.82
CA SER A 171 6.20 18.63 -10.39
C SER A 171 7.33 19.23 -11.22
N GLN A 172 6.96 20.10 -12.15
CA GLN A 172 7.88 20.86 -12.98
C GLN A 172 7.39 22.31 -13.07
N PRO A 173 8.28 23.32 -12.93
CA PRO A 173 7.89 24.73 -13.09
C PRO A 173 7.19 24.97 -14.44
N GLY A 174 6.07 25.69 -14.41
CA GLY A 174 5.27 25.99 -15.61
C GLY A 174 4.25 24.92 -16.00
N HIS A 175 4.17 23.80 -15.27
CA HIS A 175 3.21 22.72 -15.48
C HIS A 175 2.32 22.50 -14.25
N PHE A 176 1.13 21.92 -14.47
CA PHE A 176 0.33 21.39 -13.36
C PHE A 176 1.09 20.27 -12.64
N PRO A 177 0.87 20.09 -11.31
CA PRO A 177 1.44 18.96 -10.58
C PRO A 177 1.04 17.61 -11.19
N PHE A 178 1.98 16.66 -11.21
CA PHE A 178 1.74 15.28 -11.61
C PHE A 178 1.34 14.47 -10.37
N ASN A 179 0.06 14.52 -10.06
CA ASN A 179 -0.51 14.07 -8.79
C ASN A 179 -1.31 12.75 -8.86
N VAL A 180 -1.35 12.11 -10.02
CA VAL A 180 -1.94 10.78 -10.24
C VAL A 180 -0.81 9.81 -10.51
N ILE A 181 -0.65 8.78 -9.68
CA ILE A 181 0.41 7.77 -9.84
C ILE A 181 -0.15 6.54 -10.56
N HIS A 182 0.55 6.06 -11.59
CA HIS A 182 0.12 4.90 -12.37
C HIS A 182 0.87 3.62 -11.99
N HIS A 183 2.16 3.75 -11.73
CA HIS A 183 3.02 2.61 -11.38
C HIS A 183 4.29 3.12 -10.68
N ALA A 184 4.92 2.24 -9.91
CA ALA A 184 6.23 2.48 -9.34
C ALA A 184 7.14 1.26 -9.58
N PHE A 185 8.45 1.46 -9.49
CA PHE A 185 9.46 0.42 -9.61
C PHE A 185 10.61 0.75 -8.66
N ALA A 186 11.03 -0.22 -7.87
CA ALA A 186 12.22 -0.09 -7.02
C ALA A 186 13.44 -0.66 -7.74
N LEU A 187 14.47 0.17 -7.91
CA LEU A 187 15.75 -0.22 -8.48
C LEU A 187 16.81 -0.27 -7.36
N PRO A 188 17.25 -1.47 -6.92
CA PRO A 188 18.36 -1.59 -5.99
C PRO A 188 19.63 -0.98 -6.56
N ARG A 189 20.37 -0.21 -5.75
CA ARG A 189 21.62 0.43 -6.19
C ARG A 189 22.77 -0.59 -6.28
N PRO A 190 23.73 -0.37 -7.20
CA PRO A 190 24.97 -1.14 -7.23
C PRO A 190 25.68 -1.09 -5.87
N GLY A 191 26.10 -2.24 -5.36
CA GLY A 191 26.72 -2.36 -4.02
C GLY A 191 25.74 -2.67 -2.88
N GLY A 192 24.43 -2.77 -3.16
CA GLY A 192 23.43 -3.27 -2.21
C GLY A 192 23.05 -2.30 -1.09
N VAL A 193 23.49 -1.03 -1.18
CA VAL A 193 23.13 0.01 -0.21
C VAL A 193 21.89 0.74 -0.72
N GLY A 194 20.72 0.24 -0.32
CA GLY A 194 19.41 0.84 -0.58
C GLY A 194 18.94 0.79 -2.04
N ALA A 195 17.87 1.52 -2.33
CA ALA A 195 17.22 1.55 -3.65
C ALA A 195 16.74 2.96 -4.06
N ASP A 196 16.56 3.14 -5.36
CA ASP A 196 15.87 4.29 -5.95
C ASP A 196 14.48 3.86 -6.44
N PHE A 197 13.45 4.59 -6.03
CA PHE A 197 12.07 4.37 -6.43
C PHE A 197 11.72 5.27 -7.60
N TYR A 198 11.49 4.68 -8.77
CA TYR A 198 10.97 5.37 -9.94
C TYR A 198 9.46 5.25 -9.95
N ALA A 199 8.74 6.34 -10.23
CA ALA A 199 7.29 6.30 -10.38
C ALA A 199 6.83 7.13 -11.57
N VAL A 200 5.78 6.64 -12.23
CA VAL A 200 5.17 7.26 -13.41
C VAL A 200 3.89 7.96 -12.99
N PHE A 201 3.76 9.22 -13.39
CA PHE A 201 2.67 10.09 -12.98
C PHE A 201 2.00 10.78 -14.17
N THR A 202 0.74 11.18 -13.97
CA THR A 202 0.04 12.16 -14.82
C THR A 202 -0.56 13.27 -13.96
N SER A 203 -1.06 14.33 -14.58
CA SER A 203 -1.83 15.37 -13.90
C SER A 203 -3.33 15.08 -13.98
N GLN A 204 -4.06 15.28 -12.88
CA GLN A 204 -5.53 15.11 -12.87
C GLN A 204 -6.25 16.16 -13.73
N TRP A 205 -5.59 17.28 -14.02
CA TRP A 205 -6.13 18.36 -14.86
C TRP A 205 -5.75 18.23 -16.34
N GLY A 206 -5.31 17.03 -16.74
CA GLY A 206 -4.79 16.77 -18.08
C GLY A 206 -3.37 17.27 -18.28
N GLY A 207 -2.76 16.89 -19.40
CA GLY A 207 -1.40 17.27 -19.76
C GLY A 207 -0.52 16.06 -20.07
N SER A 208 0.79 16.22 -19.83
CA SER A 208 1.80 15.20 -20.07
C SER A 208 1.90 14.18 -18.92
N SER A 209 2.68 13.13 -19.16
CA SER A 209 3.16 12.23 -18.12
C SER A 209 4.53 12.69 -17.63
N ALA A 210 4.90 12.30 -16.41
CA ALA A 210 6.22 12.50 -15.84
C ALA A 210 6.74 11.22 -15.19
N VAL A 211 8.07 11.11 -15.10
CA VAL A 211 8.74 10.07 -14.31
C VAL A 211 9.58 10.79 -13.27
N CYS A 212 9.30 10.53 -11.99
CA CYS A 212 10.06 11.06 -10.87
C CYS A 212 10.81 9.93 -10.16
N THR A 213 11.95 10.25 -9.56
CA THR A 213 12.80 9.33 -8.79
C THR A 213 12.88 9.80 -7.34
N TYR A 214 12.89 8.84 -6.42
CA TYR A 214 12.98 9.07 -4.97
C TYR A 214 13.99 8.10 -4.38
N SER A 215 15.07 8.58 -3.77
CA SER A 215 16.01 7.73 -3.04
C SER A 215 15.37 7.21 -1.74
N GLN A 216 15.68 5.98 -1.34
CA GLN A 216 15.22 5.42 -0.07
C GLN A 216 15.56 6.32 1.13
N GLU A 217 16.74 6.94 1.17
CA GLU A 217 17.16 7.83 2.25
C GLU A 217 16.24 9.05 2.40
N ALA A 218 15.83 9.66 1.30
CA ALA A 218 14.91 10.80 1.32
C ALA A 218 13.52 10.39 1.84
N LEU A 219 13.06 9.18 1.52
CA LEU A 219 11.79 8.66 2.08
C LEU A 219 11.93 8.44 3.59
N GLU A 220 13.03 7.83 4.01
CA GLU A 220 13.34 7.59 5.43
C GLU A 220 13.43 8.90 6.22
N GLU A 221 14.11 9.92 5.68
CA GLU A 221 14.19 11.26 6.30
C GLU A 221 12.80 11.87 6.51
N VAL A 222 11.89 11.72 5.54
CA VAL A 222 10.51 12.21 5.67
C VAL A 222 9.76 11.46 6.77
N PHE A 223 9.90 10.13 6.87
CA PHE A 223 9.26 9.35 7.93
C PHE A 223 9.88 9.61 9.32
N GLU A 224 11.15 10.03 9.37
CA GLU A 224 11.79 10.56 10.58
C GLU A 224 11.49 12.04 10.84
N GLY A 225 10.74 12.71 9.95
CA GLY A 225 10.29 14.09 10.09
C GLY A 225 9.12 14.28 11.08
N LYS A 226 8.50 15.46 11.08
CA LYS A 226 7.35 15.74 11.95
C LYS A 226 6.05 15.19 11.36
N TYR A 227 5.13 14.76 12.23
CA TYR A 227 3.81 14.28 11.83
C TYR A 227 2.86 15.43 11.48
N LYS A 228 1.82 15.13 10.69
CA LYS A 228 0.65 16.01 10.56
C LYS A 228 -0.38 15.70 11.65
N GLU A 229 -1.02 16.72 12.18
CA GLU A 229 -2.12 16.64 13.16
C GLU A 229 -3.31 17.46 12.65
N LEU A 230 -4.53 16.93 12.79
CA LEU A 230 -5.74 17.70 12.51
C LEU A 230 -6.10 18.55 13.73
N ASN A 231 -5.95 19.86 13.59
CA ASN A 231 -6.41 20.80 14.58
C ASN A 231 -7.96 20.81 14.58
N LYS A 232 -8.56 20.33 15.67
CA LYS A 232 -10.01 20.15 15.79
C LYS A 232 -10.81 21.45 15.78
N GLU A 233 -10.22 22.56 16.19
CA GLU A 233 -10.90 23.86 16.26
C GLU A 233 -10.97 24.51 14.88
N SER A 234 -9.85 24.49 14.14
CA SER A 234 -9.76 25.08 12.80
C SER A 234 -10.15 24.12 11.68
N SER A 235 -10.30 22.83 11.98
CA SER A 235 -10.45 21.74 10.98
C SER A 235 -9.36 21.73 9.92
N ARG A 236 -8.15 22.21 10.28
CA ARG A 236 -6.99 22.27 9.38
C ARG A 236 -5.89 21.34 9.85
N TRP A 237 -5.18 20.78 8.89
CA TRP A 237 -3.99 19.99 9.17
C TRP A 237 -2.79 20.90 9.41
N THR A 238 -2.10 20.66 10.51
CA THR A 238 -0.89 21.40 10.90
C THR A 238 0.24 20.42 11.20
N VAL A 239 1.47 20.91 11.26
CA VAL A 239 2.60 20.11 11.74
C VAL A 239 2.44 19.91 13.24
N TYR A 240 2.58 18.67 13.71
CA TYR A 240 2.56 18.34 15.13
C TYR A 240 3.70 19.05 15.86
N GLY A 241 3.34 19.94 16.78
CA GLY A 241 4.27 20.75 17.58
C GLY A 241 4.51 20.23 18.99
N GLY A 242 3.94 19.08 19.36
CA GLY A 242 4.11 18.49 20.69
C GLY A 242 5.46 17.80 20.90
N PRO A 243 5.71 17.28 22.11
CA PRO A 243 6.97 16.60 22.44
C PRO A 243 7.13 15.29 21.65
N ASP A 244 8.37 14.90 21.43
CA ASP A 244 8.66 13.62 20.77
C ASP A 244 8.22 12.45 21.68
N VAL A 245 7.53 11.47 21.08
CA VAL A 245 7.00 10.29 21.79
C VAL A 245 8.03 9.17 21.74
N THR A 246 8.25 8.48 22.86
CA THR A 246 9.19 7.35 22.98
C THR A 246 8.47 6.06 23.42
N PRO A 247 8.61 4.94 22.69
CA PRO A 247 9.28 4.81 21.40
C PRO A 247 8.59 5.62 20.30
N ARG A 248 9.34 5.97 19.26
CA ARG A 248 8.82 6.78 18.15
C ARG A 248 7.71 6.00 17.41
N PRO A 249 6.50 6.56 17.24
CA PRO A 249 5.47 5.91 16.43
C PRO A 249 6.00 5.61 15.02
N GLY A 250 5.76 4.41 14.47
CA GLY A 250 6.31 4.06 13.16
C GLY A 250 7.72 3.43 13.15
N SER A 251 8.42 3.42 14.30
CA SER A 251 9.72 2.73 14.46
C SER A 251 9.56 1.25 14.76
#